data_AF-A0A0D3DWW4-F1
#
_entry.id   AF-A0A0D3DWW4-F1
#
_cell.length_a   1.000
_cell.length_b   1.000
_cell.length_c   1.000
_cell.angle_alpha   90.00
_cell.angle_beta   90.00
_cell.angle_gamma   90.00
#
_symmetry.space_group_name_H-M   'P 1'
#
loop_
_entity.id
_entity.type
_entity.pdbx_description
1 polymer ?
#
loop_
_entity_poly.entity_id
_entity_poly.type
_entity_poly.pdbx_seq_one_letter_code
_entity_poly.pdbx_strand_id
1 'polypeptide(L)'
;MIEIIAVKNVFLIGFSILILNWVWRAVNWVWLRPKRLEKYLKKQGFSGNSYRILMGDMRERVIRWIKLLSHFLFLSLLILSLA
;
A
#
# COMPACT_ATOMS: atom_id res chain seq x y z
N MET A 1 9.00 -30.92 32.89
CA MET A 1 9.76 -30.37 31.75
C MET A 1 9.21 -30.85 30.42
N ILE A 2 9.07 -32.16 30.19
CA ILE A 2 8.58 -32.73 28.90
C ILE A 2 7.15 -32.30 28.56
N GLU A 3 6.21 -32.36 29.52
CA GLU A 3 4.81 -31.92 29.33
C GLU A 3 4.71 -30.46 28.87
N ILE A 4 5.49 -29.56 29.46
CA ILE A 4 5.49 -28.13 29.12
C ILE A 4 5.99 -27.92 27.68
N ILE A 5 7.00 -28.68 27.26
CA ILE A 5 7.54 -28.63 25.90
C ILE A 5 6.50 -29.13 24.89
N ALA A 6 5.82 -30.23 25.20
CA ALA A 6 4.78 -30.80 24.34
C ALA A 6 3.61 -29.82 24.14
N VAL A 7 3.10 -29.23 25.23
CA VAL A 7 2.02 -28.24 25.18
C VAL A 7 2.43 -27.02 24.34
N LYS A 8 3.64 -26.48 24.54
CA LYS A 8 4.13 -25.33 23.76
C LYS A 8 4.18 -25.63 22.26
N ASN A 9 4.64 -26.82 21.88
CA ASN A 9 4.75 -27.21 20.47
C ASN A 9 3.38 -27.35 19.80
N VAL A 10 2.38 -27.88 20.51
CA VAL A 10 0.99 -27.97 20.00
C VAL A 10 0.43 -26.58 19.71
N PHE A 11 0.63 -25.61 20.63
CA PHE A 11 0.20 -24.23 20.41
C PHE A 11 0.92 -23.57 19.23
N LEU A 12 2.24 -23.78 19.08
CA LEU A 12 3.01 -23.24 17.97
C LEU A 12 2.54 -23.77 16.61
N ILE A 13 2.25 -25.07 16.52
CA ILE A 13 1.74 -25.70 15.29
C ILE A 13 0.37 -25.12 14.92
N GLY A 14 -0.54 -25.00 15.89
CA GLY A 14 -1.85 -24.39 15.67
C GLY A 14 -1.75 -22.95 15.18
N PHE A 15 -0.88 -22.15 15.80
CA PHE A 15 -0.66 -20.75 15.41
C PHE A 15 -0.06 -20.64 14.00
N SER A 16 0.87 -21.52 13.65
CA SER A 16 1.48 -21.56 12.32
C SER A 16 0.45 -21.85 11.23
N ILE A 17 -0.49 -22.77 11.46
CA ILE A 17 -1.55 -23.10 10.50
C ILE A 17 -2.49 -21.91 10.30
N LEU A 18 -2.85 -21.21 11.38
CA LEU A 18 -3.67 -20.01 11.30
C LEU A 18 -2.99 -18.92 10.45
N ILE A 19 -1.71 -18.64 10.71
CA ILE A 19 -0.94 -17.67 9.93
C ILE A 19 -0.89 -18.09 8.46
N LEU A 20 -0.60 -19.35 8.17
CA LEU A 20 -0.50 -19.83 6.79
C LEU A 20 -1.82 -19.63 6.02
N ASN A 21 -2.96 -19.90 6.66
CA ASN A 21 -4.27 -19.71 6.05
C ASN A 21 -4.58 -18.21 5.81
N TRP A 22 -4.22 -17.35 6.77
CA TRP A 22 -4.33 -15.90 6.62
C TRP A 22 -3.46 -15.36 5.49
N VAL A 23 -2.21 -15.80 5.40
CA VAL A 23 -1.28 -15.44 4.33
C VAL A 23 -1.83 -15.89 2.98
N TRP A 24 -2.32 -17.13 2.87
CA TRP A 24 -2.91 -17.63 1.63
C TRP A 24 -4.13 -16.81 1.20
N ARG A 25 -5.04 -16.49 2.13
CA ARG A 25 -6.17 -15.59 1.87
C ARG A 25 -5.71 -14.20 1.45
N ALA A 26 -4.71 -13.63 2.11
CA ALA A 26 -4.19 -12.31 1.81
C ALA A 26 -3.55 -12.26 0.42
N VAL A 27 -2.74 -13.26 0.05
CA VAL A 27 -2.16 -13.38 -1.30
C VAL A 27 -3.27 -13.49 -2.34
N ASN A 28 -4.26 -14.36 -2.10
CA ASN A 28 -5.37 -14.52 -3.04
C ASN A 28 -6.20 -13.23 -3.17
N TRP A 29 -6.37 -12.48 -2.08
CA TRP A 29 -7.06 -11.19 -2.09
C TRP A 29 -6.26 -10.10 -2.77
N VAL A 30 -4.96 -9.96 -2.46
CA VAL A 30 -4.03 -9.02 -3.09
C VAL A 30 -3.93 -9.26 -4.59
N TRP A 31 -4.08 -10.50 -5.07
CA TRP A 31 -4.02 -10.80 -6.50
C TRP A 31 -5.38 -10.71 -7.21
N LEU A 32 -6.46 -11.22 -6.59
CA LEU A 32 -7.79 -11.23 -7.21
C LEU A 32 -8.51 -9.89 -7.15
N ARG A 33 -8.37 -9.14 -6.05
CA ARG A 33 -9.04 -7.85 -5.86
C ARG A 33 -8.60 -6.79 -6.88
N PRO A 34 -7.31 -6.57 -7.19
CA PRO A 34 -6.92 -5.57 -8.17
C PRO A 34 -7.35 -5.94 -9.58
N LYS A 35 -7.27 -7.23 -9.97
CA LYS A 35 -7.73 -7.68 -11.29
C LYS A 35 -9.23 -7.51 -11.47
N ARG A 36 -10.03 -7.72 -10.43
CA ARG A 36 -11.48 -7.45 -10.48
C ARG A 36 -11.74 -5.95 -10.60
N LEU A 37 -11.08 -5.14 -9.78
CA LEU A 37 -11.25 -3.68 -9.80
C LEU A 37 -10.86 -3.09 -11.17
N GLU A 38 -9.76 -3.56 -11.76
CA GLU A 38 -9.34 -3.17 -13.12
C GLU A 38 -10.41 -3.53 -14.17
N LYS A 39 -11.00 -4.73 -14.09
CA LYS A 39 -12.08 -5.14 -15.00
C LYS A 39 -13.34 -4.29 -14.86
N TYR A 40 -13.73 -3.92 -13.63
CA TYR A 40 -14.88 -3.05 -13.39
C TYR A 40 -14.65 -1.63 -13.93
N LEU A 41 -13.46 -1.06 -13.68
CA LEU A 41 -13.09 0.26 -14.19
C LEU A 41 -13.03 0.30 -15.73
N LYS A 42 -12.45 -0.73 -16.35
CA LYS A 42 -12.46 -0.88 -17.82
C LYS A 42 -13.88 -0.97 -18.38
N LYS A 43 -14.79 -1.68 -17.72
CA LYS A 43 -16.21 -1.74 -18.11
C LYS A 43 -16.92 -0.40 -17.98
N GLN A 44 -16.47 0.47 -17.07
CA GLN A 44 -17.01 1.83 -16.91
C GLN A 44 -16.41 2.84 -17.91
N GLY A 45 -15.59 2.39 -18.87
CA GLY A 45 -14.98 3.27 -19.87
C GLY A 45 -13.70 3.96 -19.40
N PHE A 46 -13.28 3.75 -18.15
CA PHE A 46 -12.00 4.20 -17.64
C PHE A 46 -10.91 3.19 -18.03
N SER A 47 -10.24 3.42 -19.17
CA SER A 47 -9.04 2.68 -19.57
C SER A 47 -7.81 3.12 -18.76
N GLY A 48 -7.86 2.93 -17.44
CA GLY A 48 -6.74 3.19 -16.54
C GLY A 48 -5.57 2.23 -16.79
N ASN A 49 -4.35 2.76 -16.71
CA ASN A 49 -3.09 2.01 -16.83
C ASN A 49 -3.06 0.79 -15.88
N SER A 50 -2.36 -0.29 -16.27
CA SER A 50 -2.36 -1.56 -15.53
C SER A 50 -1.94 -1.36 -14.07
N TYR A 51 -2.62 -2.06 -13.16
CA TYR A 51 -2.61 -1.79 -11.71
C TYR A 51 -1.20 -1.73 -11.11
N ARG A 52 -0.64 -0.51 -10.96
CA ARG A 52 0.58 -0.25 -10.20
C ARG A 52 0.16 0.06 -8.77
N ILE A 53 0.19 -0.97 -7.93
CA ILE A 53 -0.17 -0.92 -6.50
C ILE A 53 0.58 0.22 -5.81
N LEU A 54 -0.04 1.40 -5.72
CA LEU A 54 0.31 2.51 -4.84
C LEU A 54 1.65 3.24 -5.08
N MET A 55 2.65 2.63 -5.72
CA MET A 55 3.99 3.25 -5.86
C MET A 55 4.03 4.45 -6.81
N GLY A 56 3.25 4.41 -7.90
CA GLY A 56 3.26 5.47 -8.91
C GLY A 56 2.59 6.75 -8.42
N ASP A 57 1.37 6.62 -7.92
CA ASP A 57 0.51 7.76 -7.57
C ASP A 57 0.96 8.47 -6.29
N MET A 58 1.54 7.74 -5.33
CA MET A 58 2.13 8.36 -4.13
C MET A 58 3.35 9.19 -4.47
N ARG A 59 4.25 8.68 -5.33
CA ARG A 59 5.46 9.40 -5.72
C ARG A 59 5.14 10.68 -6.48
N GLU A 60 4.15 10.63 -7.37
CA GLU A 60 3.72 11.78 -8.16
C GLU A 60 2.99 12.83 -7.32
N ARG A 61 2.22 12.41 -6.31
CA ARG A 61 1.70 13.34 -5.29
C ARG A 61 2.82 14.01 -4.51
N VAL A 62 3.77 13.24 -3.97
CA VAL A 62 4.89 13.79 -3.17
C VAL A 62 5.71 14.80 -3.98
N ILE A 63 6.03 14.49 -5.24
CA ILE A 63 6.76 15.40 -6.13
C ILE A 63 5.97 16.70 -6.38
N ARG A 64 4.65 16.62 -6.60
CA ARG A 64 3.80 17.82 -6.73
C ARG A 64 3.79 18.67 -5.46
N TRP A 65 3.67 18.04 -4.29
CA TRP A 65 3.68 18.76 -3.00
C TRP A 65 5.01 19.48 -2.74
N ILE A 66 6.13 18.83 -3.02
CA ILE A 66 7.47 19.45 -2.90
C ILE A 66 7.60 20.65 -3.84
N LYS A 67 7.08 20.54 -5.07
CA LYS A 67 7.12 21.63 -6.06
C LYS A 67 6.26 22.82 -5.63
N LEU A 68 5.07 22.56 -5.07
CA LEU A 68 4.21 23.61 -4.51
C LEU A 68 4.86 24.30 -3.31
N LEU A 69 5.47 23.54 -2.40
CA LEU A 69 6.15 24.07 -1.22
C LEU A 69 7.35 24.95 -1.63
N SER A 70 8.13 24.50 -2.62
CA SER A 70 9.25 25.26 -3.18
C SER A 70 8.81 26.59 -3.79
N HIS A 71 7.71 26.58 -4.56
CA HIS A 71 7.18 27.81 -5.16
C HIS A 71 6.68 28.80 -4.10
N PHE A 72 6.01 28.30 -3.07
CA PHE A 72 5.51 29.12 -1.96
C PHE A 72 6.64 29.80 -1.18
N LEU A 73 7.72 29.07 -0.90
CA LEU A 73 8.93 29.60 -0.25
C LEU A 73 9.64 30.66 -1.11
N PHE A 74 9.67 30.48 -2.42
CA PHE A 74 10.27 31.46 -3.33
C PHE A 74 9.47 32.78 -3.38
N LEU A 75 8.14 32.69 -3.44
CA LEU A 75 7.26 33.86 -3.40
C LEU A 75 7.38 34.64 -2.09
N SER A 76 7.47 33.97 -0.93
CA SER A 76 7.62 34.66 0.35
C SER A 76 8.96 35.39 0.46
N LEU A 77 10.05 34.80 -0.04
CA LEU A 77 11.37 35.43 -0.11
C LEU A 77 11.36 36.66 -1.03
N LEU A 78 10.66 36.59 -2.17
CA LEU A 78 10.56 37.69 -3.12
C LEU A 78 9.79 38.89 -2.53
N ILE A 79 8.75 38.63 -1.73
CA ILE A 79 7.99 39.66 -1.02
C ILE A 79 8.85 40.34 0.07
N LEU A 80 9.66 39.57 0.81
CA LEU A 80 10.59 40.09 1.82
C LEU A 80 11.75 40.89 1.21
N SER A 81 12.13 40.61 -0.04
CA SER A 81 13.17 41.36 -0.76
C SER A 81 12.67 42.69 -1.33
N LEU A 82 11.36 42.87 -1.45
CA LEU A 82 10.72 44.07 -2.02
C LEU A 82 10.19 45.03 -0.95
N ALA A 83 10.17 44.60 0.32
CA ALA A 83 9.80 45.37 1.50
C ALA A 83 11.04 45.94 2.18
#